data_AF-Q9AYP9-F1
#
_entry.id   AF-Q9AYP9-F1
#
_cell.length_a   1.000
_cell.length_b   1.000
_cell.length_c   1.000
_cell.angle_alpha   90.00
_cell.angle_beta   90.00
_cell.angle_gamma   90.00
#
_symmetry.space_group_name_H-M   'P 1'
#
loop_
_entity.id
_entity.type
_entity.pdbx_description
1 polymer ?
#
loop_
_entity_poly.entity_id
_entity_poly.type
_entity_poly.pdbx_seq_one_letter_code
_entity_poly.pdbx_strand_id
1 'polypeptide(L)'
;MKRSNSIAVMLVLVLSSLMLLLPVEGQGHEGHGVGEILLMGKLGAPVCGVRASGRVCPDGYCCSQWGYCGTTEEYCGKGCQSQCDYNRCGKEFGGKECHDELCCSQYGWCGNSDGHCGEGCQSQCSYWRCGKDFGGRLCTEDMCCSQYGWCGLTDDHCEDGCQSQCDLPTLLPSPLRRIIAIRKLKANLANMLS
;
A
#
# COMPACT_ATOMS: atom_id res chain seq x y z
N MET A 1 44.60 12.85 -46.07
CA MET A 1 43.29 13.49 -46.36
C MET A 1 42.27 13.07 -45.29
N LYS A 2 41.69 14.03 -44.57
CA LYS A 2 40.86 13.94 -43.33
C LYS A 2 39.51 13.19 -43.45
N ARG A 3 39.40 12.11 -44.23
CA ARG A 3 38.10 11.51 -44.59
C ARG A 3 37.57 10.46 -43.60
N SER A 4 38.43 9.85 -42.77
CA SER A 4 38.02 8.78 -41.83
C SER A 4 37.31 9.32 -40.58
N ASN A 5 37.71 10.50 -40.07
CA ASN A 5 37.12 11.07 -38.85
C ASN A 5 35.67 11.55 -39.03
N SER A 6 35.23 11.90 -40.24
CA SER A 6 33.83 12.34 -40.44
C SER A 6 32.82 11.21 -40.27
N ILE A 7 33.14 9.98 -40.70
CA ILE A 7 32.18 8.86 -40.61
C ILE A 7 31.97 8.46 -39.15
N ALA A 8 33.05 8.43 -38.35
CA ALA A 8 32.97 8.13 -36.92
C ALA A 8 32.13 9.18 -36.16
N VAL A 9 32.31 10.46 -36.46
CA VAL A 9 31.52 11.54 -35.82
C VAL A 9 30.04 11.43 -36.20
N MET A 10 29.72 11.13 -37.46
CA MET A 10 28.32 10.94 -37.88
C MET A 10 27.68 9.72 -37.21
N LEU A 11 28.39 8.60 -37.06
CA LEU A 11 27.88 7.41 -36.37
C LEU A 11 27.56 7.67 -34.90
N VAL A 12 28.42 8.40 -34.18
CA VAL A 12 28.17 8.78 -32.78
C VAL A 12 26.95 9.70 -32.66
N LEU A 13 26.77 10.64 -33.59
CA LEU A 13 25.59 11.53 -33.59
C LEU A 13 24.29 10.78 -33.91
N VAL A 14 24.32 9.80 -34.83
CA VAL A 14 23.13 8.98 -35.15
C VAL A 14 22.79 8.02 -33.99
N LEU A 15 23.79 7.40 -33.35
CA LEU A 15 23.56 6.49 -32.22
C LEU A 15 23.09 7.21 -30.95
N SER A 16 23.59 8.42 -30.67
CA SER A 16 23.13 9.23 -29.54
C SER A 16 21.72 9.77 -29.73
N SER A 17 21.30 10.05 -30.97
CA SER A 17 19.92 10.46 -31.28
C SER A 17 18.90 9.32 -31.14
N LEU A 18 19.31 8.06 -31.39
CA LEU A 18 18.42 6.90 -31.30
C LEU A 18 17.99 6.59 -29.85
N MET A 19 18.80 6.97 -28.86
CA MET A 19 18.48 6.76 -27.43
C MET A 19 17.44 7.74 -26.87
N LEU A 20 17.02 8.75 -27.63
CA LEU A 20 15.99 9.71 -27.21
C LEU A 20 14.56 9.28 -27.60
N LEU A 21 14.39 8.16 -28.32
CA LEU A 21 13.06 7.71 -28.80
C LEU A 21 12.49 6.51 -28.03
N LEU A 22 13.16 6.01 -26.99
CA LEU A 22 12.53 5.03 -26.10
C LEU A 22 11.68 5.78 -25.06
N PRO A 23 10.35 5.55 -25.02
CA PRO A 23 9.53 6.09 -23.94
C PRO A 23 10.03 5.49 -22.62
N VAL A 24 10.48 6.37 -21.73
CA VAL A 24 10.65 6.00 -20.31
C VAL A 24 9.24 5.72 -19.80
N GLU A 25 8.97 4.45 -19.51
CA GLU A 25 7.81 4.04 -18.72
C GLU A 25 8.00 4.61 -17.32
N GLY A 26 7.55 5.85 -17.15
CA GLY A 26 7.53 6.53 -15.87
C GLY A 26 6.58 5.79 -14.95
N GLN A 27 7.12 5.24 -13.87
CA GLN A 27 6.32 4.77 -12.74
C GLN A 27 5.50 5.95 -12.23
N GLY A 28 4.19 5.86 -12.42
CA GLY A 28 3.23 6.89 -12.02
C GLY A 28 3.32 7.13 -10.52
N HIS A 29 3.75 8.34 -10.15
CA HIS A 29 3.48 8.89 -8.83
C HIS A 29 2.28 9.83 -8.98
N GLU A 30 1.11 9.30 -8.67
CA GLU A 30 -0.16 10.01 -8.70
C GLU A 30 -0.28 10.90 -7.46
N GLY A 31 -0.47 12.20 -7.65
CA GLY A 31 -0.59 13.13 -6.54
C GLY A 31 -0.76 14.59 -6.95
N HIS A 32 -1.77 14.87 -7.79
CA HIS A 32 -2.21 16.23 -8.09
C HIS A 32 -3.29 16.69 -7.09
N GLY A 33 -3.04 17.83 -6.44
CA GLY A 33 -3.99 18.55 -5.61
C GLY A 33 -3.44 19.93 -5.28
N VAL A 34 -3.67 20.89 -6.19
CA VAL A 34 -3.22 22.28 -6.09
C VAL A 34 -3.99 23.03 -5.01
N GLY A 35 -3.30 23.40 -3.93
CA GLY A 35 -3.79 24.26 -2.87
C GLY A 35 -2.60 24.64 -1.99
N GLU A 36 -2.15 25.88 -2.11
CA GLU A 36 -1.00 26.49 -1.44
C GLU A 36 0.39 25.86 -1.67
N ILE A 37 1.06 26.44 -2.66
CA ILE A 37 2.51 26.52 -2.78
C ILE A 37 3.08 27.22 -1.53
N LEU A 38 3.54 26.46 -0.54
CA LEU A 38 4.80 26.67 0.24
C LEU A 38 4.95 25.60 1.36
N LEU A 39 5.02 24.32 0.99
CA LEU A 39 5.59 23.28 1.87
C LEU A 39 6.48 22.37 1.03
N MET A 40 7.78 22.49 1.27
CA MET A 40 8.90 21.89 0.53
C MET A 40 8.68 20.43 0.11
N GLY A 41 9.19 20.09 -1.09
CA GLY A 41 9.42 18.72 -1.58
C GLY A 41 10.34 17.88 -0.68
N LYS A 42 9.83 17.46 0.48
CA LYS A 42 10.50 16.65 1.50
C LYS A 42 9.61 15.55 2.08
N LEU A 43 8.71 14.95 1.29
CA LEU A 43 8.35 13.55 1.55
C LEU A 43 9.50 12.65 1.06
N GLY A 44 10.72 12.91 1.52
CA GLY A 44 11.78 11.90 1.39
C GLY A 44 11.32 10.72 2.22
N ALA A 45 11.14 9.56 1.59
CA ALA A 45 10.87 8.32 2.33
C ALA A 45 11.84 8.25 3.52
N PRO A 46 11.36 7.93 4.74
CA PRO A 46 12.21 7.97 5.92
C PRO A 46 13.45 7.11 5.67
N VAL A 47 14.62 7.70 5.88
CA VAL A 47 15.89 6.99 5.73
C VAL A 47 16.19 6.22 7.01
N CYS A 48 16.67 5.00 6.85
CA CYS A 48 16.88 4.04 7.92
C CYS A 48 18.24 3.33 7.80
N GLY A 49 18.58 2.56 8.83
CA GLY A 49 19.75 1.70 8.83
C GLY A 49 21.06 2.45 9.06
N VAL A 50 22.18 1.84 8.66
CA VAL A 50 23.53 2.30 9.03
C VAL A 50 23.88 3.71 8.53
N ARG A 51 23.32 4.11 7.38
CA ARG A 51 23.49 5.46 6.80
C ARG A 51 22.66 6.53 7.50
N ALA A 52 21.74 6.11 8.37
CA ALA A 52 20.83 6.95 9.13
C ALA A 52 21.04 6.78 10.64
N SER A 53 22.28 6.48 11.08
CA SER A 53 22.63 6.27 12.50
C SER A 53 21.81 5.15 13.17
N GLY A 54 21.47 4.10 12.42
CA GLY A 54 20.69 2.97 12.94
C GLY A 54 19.20 3.27 13.15
N ARG A 55 18.68 4.39 12.62
CA ARG A 55 17.24 4.67 12.67
C ARG A 55 16.44 3.52 12.07
N VAL A 56 15.37 3.14 12.75
CA VAL A 56 14.37 2.18 12.26
C VAL A 56 13.24 2.91 11.55
N CYS A 57 12.49 2.18 10.74
CA CYS A 57 11.34 2.73 10.03
C CYS A 57 10.12 2.88 10.94
N PRO A 58 9.26 3.88 10.69
CA PRO A 58 7.97 3.98 11.37
C PRO A 58 7.11 2.73 11.10
N ASP A 59 6.14 2.49 11.98
CA ASP A 59 5.13 1.41 11.87
C ASP A 59 5.71 -0.01 11.75
N GLY A 60 6.99 -0.20 12.07
CA GLY A 60 7.64 -1.49 11.97
C GLY A 60 8.13 -1.85 10.56
N TYR A 61 8.13 -0.94 9.59
CA TYR A 61 8.47 -1.26 8.20
C TYR A 61 9.92 -1.76 8.04
N CYS A 62 10.15 -2.58 7.03
CA CYS A 62 11.48 -3.10 6.75
C CYS A 62 12.42 -1.99 6.29
N CYS A 63 13.65 -2.01 6.79
CA CYS A 63 14.72 -1.17 6.27
C CYS A 63 15.51 -1.94 5.20
N SER A 64 15.37 -1.57 3.93
CA SER A 64 16.09 -2.21 2.83
C SER A 64 17.61 -2.11 2.98
N GLN A 65 18.37 -2.90 2.21
CA GLN A 65 19.83 -2.72 2.09
C GLN A 65 20.23 -1.30 1.64
N TRP A 66 19.29 -0.60 0.97
CA TRP A 66 19.48 0.74 0.46
C TRP A 66 19.10 1.85 1.46
N GLY A 67 18.70 1.50 2.69
CA GLY A 67 18.41 2.48 3.74
C GLY A 67 17.08 3.22 3.54
N TYR A 68 16.16 2.59 2.82
CA TYR A 68 14.79 3.07 2.63
C TYR A 68 13.80 2.15 3.32
N CYS A 69 12.70 2.73 3.82
CA CYS A 69 11.62 2.04 4.49
C CYS A 69 10.54 1.56 3.52
N GLY A 70 10.05 0.33 3.71
CA GLY A 70 8.96 -0.23 2.92
C GLY A 70 8.55 -1.63 3.41
N THR A 71 7.57 -2.22 2.75
CA THR A 71 6.91 -3.47 3.19
C THR A 71 7.00 -4.61 2.17
N THR A 72 7.59 -4.39 0.99
CA THR A 72 7.71 -5.42 -0.05
C THR A 72 8.99 -6.25 0.11
N GLU A 73 9.13 -7.32 -0.67
CA GLU A 73 10.31 -8.19 -0.68
C GLU A 73 11.62 -7.42 -0.94
N GLU A 74 11.58 -6.34 -1.74
CA GLU A 74 12.74 -5.47 -1.97
C GLU A 74 13.28 -4.82 -0.68
N TYR A 75 12.40 -4.62 0.31
CA TYR A 75 12.73 -3.98 1.59
C TYR A 75 12.96 -4.99 2.70
N CYS A 76 12.17 -6.06 2.75
CA CYS A 76 12.18 -7.07 3.82
C CYS A 76 13.09 -8.26 3.55
N GLY A 77 13.43 -8.50 2.29
CA GLY A 77 14.18 -9.66 1.86
C GLY A 77 15.68 -9.54 2.07
N LYS A 78 16.43 -10.01 1.08
CA LYS A 78 17.89 -10.08 1.15
C LYS A 78 18.52 -8.70 1.39
N GLY A 79 19.32 -8.60 2.44
CA GLY A 79 20.04 -7.39 2.81
C GLY A 79 19.21 -6.39 3.63
N CYS A 80 17.99 -6.75 4.04
CA CYS A 80 17.24 -5.98 5.02
C CYS A 80 18.07 -5.76 6.31
N GLN A 81 18.05 -4.53 6.82
CA GLN A 81 18.87 -4.08 7.94
C GLN A 81 18.13 -4.15 9.29
N SER A 82 16.79 -4.01 9.29
CA SER A 82 15.98 -4.02 10.52
C SER A 82 14.50 -4.27 10.20
N GLN A 83 13.77 -4.86 11.16
CA GLN A 83 12.32 -5.12 11.08
C GLN A 83 11.93 -6.01 9.87
N CYS A 84 12.84 -6.90 9.49
CA CYS A 84 12.75 -7.70 8.25
C CYS A 84 11.63 -8.76 8.28
N ASP A 85 11.10 -9.03 9.46
CA ASP A 85 10.00 -9.95 9.69
C ASP A 85 8.63 -9.25 9.67
N TYR A 86 8.52 -8.01 9.17
CA TYR A 86 7.26 -7.24 9.11
C TYR A 86 6.06 -8.06 8.61
N ASN A 87 6.23 -8.83 7.52
CA ASN A 87 5.18 -9.68 6.93
C ASN A 87 5.11 -11.11 7.51
N ARG A 88 5.83 -11.41 8.59
CA ARG A 88 5.85 -12.73 9.23
C ARG A 88 4.98 -12.73 10.48
N CYS A 89 4.56 -13.91 10.93
CA CYS A 89 3.68 -14.05 12.09
C CYS A 89 3.67 -15.48 12.63
N GLY A 90 2.97 -15.67 13.75
CA GLY A 90 2.65 -16.99 14.27
C GLY A 90 3.74 -17.61 15.13
N LYS A 91 3.60 -18.91 15.42
CA LYS A 91 4.39 -19.62 16.44
C LYS A 91 5.92 -19.55 16.22
N GLU A 92 6.36 -19.54 14.97
CA GLU A 92 7.78 -19.46 14.60
C GLU A 92 8.39 -18.06 14.83
N PHE A 93 7.53 -17.05 14.98
CA PHE A 93 7.89 -15.64 15.20
C PHE A 93 7.42 -15.15 16.57
N GLY A 94 7.51 -16.03 17.59
CA GLY A 94 7.14 -15.69 18.97
C GLY A 94 5.65 -15.47 19.18
N GLY A 95 4.79 -15.99 18.30
CA GLY A 95 3.34 -15.85 18.39
C GLY A 95 2.84 -14.46 17.97
N LYS A 96 3.67 -13.65 17.30
CA LYS A 96 3.27 -12.30 16.91
C LYS A 96 2.12 -12.32 15.89
N GLU A 97 1.25 -11.33 16.01
CA GLU A 97 0.14 -11.08 15.09
C GLU A 97 0.59 -10.23 13.91
N CYS A 98 -0.20 -10.26 12.83
CA CYS A 98 0.05 -9.43 11.66
C CYS A 98 -0.47 -8.01 11.85
N HIS A 99 0.18 -7.06 11.19
CA HIS A 99 -0.35 -5.71 11.01
C HIS A 99 -1.67 -5.72 10.22
N ASP A 100 -2.43 -4.63 10.33
CA ASP A 100 -3.71 -4.41 9.63
C ASP A 100 -4.72 -5.56 9.76
N GLU A 101 -4.63 -6.29 10.88
CA GLU A 101 -5.48 -7.42 11.22
C GLU A 101 -5.41 -8.59 10.23
N LEU A 102 -4.37 -8.63 9.39
CA LEU A 102 -4.22 -9.64 8.35
C LEU A 102 -4.15 -11.06 8.94
N CYS A 103 -4.66 -12.04 8.20
CA CYS A 103 -4.58 -13.43 8.61
C CYS A 103 -3.13 -13.89 8.67
N CYS A 104 -2.79 -14.66 9.70
CA CYS A 104 -1.53 -15.36 9.77
C CYS A 104 -1.67 -16.76 9.17
N SER A 105 -1.09 -16.99 8.00
CA SER A 105 -1.16 -18.29 7.33
C SER A 105 -0.50 -19.41 8.14
N GLN A 106 -0.76 -20.67 7.79
CA GLN A 106 -0.07 -21.81 8.39
C GLN A 106 1.47 -21.77 8.24
N TYR A 107 1.97 -21.00 7.27
CA TYR A 107 3.40 -20.82 6.99
C TYR A 107 4.01 -19.57 7.65
N GLY A 108 3.24 -18.90 8.50
CA GLY A 108 3.67 -17.71 9.23
C GLY A 108 3.86 -16.49 8.34
N TRP A 109 3.00 -16.31 7.33
CA TRP A 109 2.95 -15.13 6.47
C TRP A 109 1.66 -14.36 6.70
N CYS A 110 1.76 -13.03 6.70
CA CYS A 110 0.64 -12.11 6.81
C CYS A 110 -0.01 -11.86 5.46
N GLY A 111 -1.33 -11.99 5.38
CA GLY A 111 -2.07 -11.68 4.16
C GLY A 111 -3.57 -11.87 4.32
N ASN A 112 -4.32 -11.62 3.25
CA ASN A 112 -5.78 -11.68 3.24
C ASN A 112 -6.36 -12.68 2.21
N SER A 113 -5.53 -13.44 1.48
CA SER A 113 -6.05 -14.46 0.57
C SER A 113 -6.56 -15.70 1.32
N ASP A 114 -7.30 -16.57 0.63
CA ASP A 114 -7.79 -17.84 1.19
C ASP A 114 -6.63 -18.70 1.75
N GLY A 115 -5.48 -18.71 1.09
CA GLY A 115 -4.28 -19.39 1.61
C GLY A 115 -3.70 -18.80 2.90
N HIS A 116 -4.13 -17.61 3.32
CA HIS A 116 -3.75 -16.99 4.59
C HIS A 116 -4.83 -17.16 5.65
N CYS A 117 -6.10 -17.03 5.27
CA CYS A 117 -7.24 -17.00 6.19
C CYS A 117 -7.96 -18.35 6.36
N GLY A 118 -7.73 -19.29 5.45
CA GLY A 118 -8.41 -20.58 5.39
C GLY A 118 -7.83 -21.62 6.35
N GLU A 119 -7.77 -22.86 5.87
CA GLU A 119 -7.28 -23.98 6.67
C GLU A 119 -5.84 -23.76 7.16
N GLY A 120 -5.61 -24.03 8.45
CA GLY A 120 -4.32 -23.86 9.09
C GLY A 120 -3.96 -22.41 9.44
N CYS A 121 -4.86 -21.44 9.21
CA CYS A 121 -4.68 -20.09 9.71
C CYS A 121 -4.44 -20.08 11.24
N GLN A 122 -3.39 -19.37 11.66
CA GLN A 122 -2.91 -19.34 13.04
C GLN A 122 -3.58 -18.27 13.89
N SER A 123 -3.87 -17.10 13.32
CA SER A 123 -4.49 -15.97 14.01
C SER A 123 -5.16 -15.02 13.02
N GLN A 124 -6.10 -14.22 13.53
CA GLN A 124 -6.83 -13.20 12.75
C GLN A 124 -7.61 -13.78 11.55
N CYS A 125 -8.00 -15.06 11.64
CA CYS A 125 -8.63 -15.83 10.55
C CYS A 125 -10.04 -15.34 10.16
N SER A 126 -10.62 -14.45 10.95
CA SER A 126 -11.92 -13.81 10.68
C SER A 126 -11.79 -12.47 9.96
N TYR A 127 -10.66 -12.18 9.30
CA TYR A 127 -10.43 -10.95 8.54
C TYR A 127 -11.61 -10.55 7.64
N TRP A 128 -12.21 -11.52 6.95
CA TRP A 128 -13.34 -11.30 6.05
C TRP A 128 -14.72 -11.27 6.72
N ARG A 129 -14.81 -11.41 8.04
CA ARG A 129 -16.08 -11.50 8.77
C ARG A 129 -16.39 -10.21 9.52
N CYS A 130 -17.67 -9.87 9.59
CA CYS A 130 -18.13 -8.61 10.15
C CYS A 130 -19.57 -8.70 10.66
N GLY A 131 -20.03 -7.62 11.28
CA GLY A 131 -21.43 -7.44 11.63
C GLY A 131 -21.82 -8.05 12.96
N LYS A 132 -23.13 -8.15 13.21
CA LYS A 132 -23.71 -8.50 14.53
C LYS A 132 -23.24 -9.86 15.06
N ASP A 133 -23.03 -10.83 14.18
CA ASP A 133 -22.59 -12.18 14.55
C ASP A 133 -21.09 -12.24 14.90
N PHE A 134 -20.35 -11.16 14.61
CA PHE A 134 -18.93 -10.97 14.90
C PHE A 134 -18.71 -9.79 15.87
N GLY A 135 -19.63 -9.60 16.81
CA GLY A 135 -19.51 -8.56 17.85
C GLY A 135 -19.61 -7.13 17.31
N GLY A 136 -20.21 -6.94 16.14
CA GLY A 136 -20.29 -5.63 15.49
C GLY A 136 -19.00 -5.18 14.81
N ARG A 137 -18.04 -6.10 14.60
CA ARG A 137 -16.79 -5.83 13.87
C ARG A 137 -17.07 -5.17 12.51
N LEU A 138 -16.32 -4.12 12.21
CA LEU A 138 -16.25 -3.48 10.89
C LEU A 138 -15.23 -4.19 10.01
N CYS A 139 -15.41 -4.08 8.69
CA CYS A 139 -14.43 -4.58 7.74
C CYS A 139 -13.25 -3.63 7.60
N THR A 140 -12.06 -4.19 7.43
CA THR A 140 -10.84 -3.46 7.06
C THR A 140 -11.01 -2.79 5.68
N GLU A 141 -10.17 -1.80 5.39
CA GLU A 141 -10.19 -1.01 4.15
C GLU A 141 -11.53 -0.32 3.83
N ASP A 142 -12.33 -0.08 4.86
CA ASP A 142 -13.66 0.49 4.74
C ASP A 142 -14.60 -0.38 3.86
N MET A 143 -14.44 -1.71 3.80
CA MET A 143 -15.30 -2.55 2.96
C MET A 143 -16.73 -2.69 3.51
N CYS A 144 -17.73 -2.89 2.66
CA CYS A 144 -19.10 -3.10 3.10
C CYS A 144 -19.23 -4.43 3.85
N CYS A 145 -20.07 -4.44 4.90
CA CYS A 145 -20.43 -5.66 5.58
C CYS A 145 -21.78 -6.16 5.06
N SER A 146 -21.80 -7.26 4.30
CA SER A 146 -23.03 -7.82 3.74
C SER A 146 -24.01 -8.27 4.83
N GLN A 147 -25.26 -8.54 4.43
CA GLN A 147 -26.25 -9.14 5.31
C GLN A 147 -25.82 -10.50 5.92
N TYR A 148 -24.88 -11.19 5.28
CA TYR A 148 -24.35 -12.49 5.71
C TYR A 148 -23.07 -12.38 6.57
N GLY A 149 -22.68 -11.15 6.93
CA GLY A 149 -21.50 -10.89 7.76
C GLY A 149 -20.19 -11.17 7.04
N TRP A 150 -20.13 -10.83 5.74
CA TRP A 150 -18.93 -10.91 4.92
C TRP A 150 -18.50 -9.53 4.44
N CYS A 151 -17.20 -9.29 4.41
CA CYS A 151 -16.59 -8.06 3.95
C CYS A 151 -16.39 -8.08 2.43
N GLY A 152 -16.82 -7.03 1.73
CA GLY A 152 -16.62 -6.92 0.29
C GLY A 152 -17.03 -5.56 -0.28
N LEU A 153 -16.90 -5.42 -1.61
CA LEU A 153 -17.13 -4.17 -2.33
C LEU A 153 -18.14 -4.29 -3.49
N THR A 154 -18.74 -5.47 -3.68
CA THR A 154 -19.79 -5.65 -4.70
C THR A 154 -21.13 -5.17 -4.18
N ASP A 155 -22.08 -4.96 -5.09
CA ASP A 155 -23.46 -4.56 -4.75
C ASP A 155 -24.10 -5.53 -3.73
N ASP A 156 -23.85 -6.85 -3.87
CA ASP A 156 -24.28 -7.88 -2.90
C ASP A 156 -23.80 -7.64 -1.45
N HIS A 157 -22.72 -6.86 -1.26
CA HIS A 157 -22.19 -6.52 0.07
C HIS A 157 -22.69 -5.16 0.56
N CYS A 158 -22.94 -4.22 -0.35
CA CYS A 158 -23.18 -2.81 -0.02
C CYS A 158 -24.65 -2.39 -0.09
N GLU A 159 -25.50 -3.14 -0.80
CA GLU A 159 -26.91 -2.79 -1.01
C GLU A 159 -27.81 -3.40 0.09
N ASP A 160 -28.94 -4.00 -0.31
CA ASP A 160 -30.00 -4.44 0.60
C ASP A 160 -29.47 -5.40 1.68
N GLY A 161 -29.73 -5.03 2.94
CA GLY A 161 -29.30 -5.78 4.11
C GLY A 161 -27.84 -5.58 4.52
N CYS A 162 -27.10 -4.69 3.87
CA CYS A 162 -25.78 -4.27 4.33
C CYS A 162 -25.85 -3.79 5.80
N GLN A 163 -24.92 -4.30 6.61
CA GLN A 163 -24.89 -4.07 8.05
C GLN A 163 -24.07 -2.82 8.43
N SER A 164 -23.02 -2.49 7.67
CA SER A 164 -22.16 -1.33 7.93
C SER A 164 -21.31 -0.98 6.70
N GLN A 165 -20.82 0.26 6.65
CA GLN A 165 -19.95 0.78 5.59
C GLN A 165 -20.60 0.78 4.18
N CYS A 166 -21.93 0.88 4.14
CA CYS A 166 -22.76 0.69 2.94
C CYS A 166 -22.69 1.87 1.95
N ASP A 167 -22.37 3.08 2.41
CA ASP A 167 -22.45 4.31 1.62
C ASP A 167 -21.21 4.60 0.75
N LEU A 168 -20.29 3.64 0.61
CA LEU A 168 -19.04 3.89 -0.10
C LEU A 168 -19.21 3.72 -1.60
N PRO A 169 -18.72 4.68 -2.43
CA PRO A 169 -18.77 4.53 -3.88
C PRO A 169 -17.94 3.32 -4.29
N THR A 170 -18.60 2.21 -4.66
CA THR A 170 -17.99 0.94 -5.07
C THR A 170 -16.93 1.11 -6.17
N LEU A 171 -17.00 2.20 -6.93
CA LEU A 171 -16.17 2.49 -8.10
C LEU A 171 -14.81 3.19 -7.82
N LEU A 172 -14.46 3.50 -6.57
CA LEU A 172 -13.22 4.23 -6.28
C LEU A 172 -12.18 3.37 -5.55
N PRO A 173 -10.90 3.40 -5.99
CA PRO A 173 -9.77 2.89 -5.21
C PRO A 173 -9.76 3.48 -3.80
N SER A 174 -9.33 2.71 -2.80
CA SER A 174 -9.34 3.09 -1.38
C SER A 174 -8.76 4.48 -1.11
N PRO A 175 -7.64 4.93 -1.73
CA PRO A 175 -7.14 6.29 -1.52
C PRO A 175 -8.13 7.36 -2.01
N LEU A 176 -8.72 7.18 -3.21
CA LEU A 176 -9.71 8.12 -3.74
C LEU A 176 -11.01 8.08 -2.94
N ARG A 177 -11.42 6.90 -2.49
CA ARG A 177 -12.59 6.70 -1.63
C ARG A 177 -12.44 7.45 -0.31
N ARG A 178 -11.29 7.31 0.36
CA ARG A 178 -10.93 8.09 1.57
C ARG A 178 -10.90 9.59 1.28
N ILE A 179 -10.31 10.02 0.16
CA ILE A 179 -10.29 11.43 -0.24
C ILE A 179 -11.72 11.98 -0.44
N ILE A 180 -12.62 11.23 -1.10
CA ILE A 180 -14.01 11.67 -1.29
C ILE A 180 -14.79 11.65 0.03
N ALA A 181 -14.61 10.65 0.88
CA ALA A 181 -15.20 10.63 2.22
C ALA A 181 -14.76 11.86 3.04
N ILE A 182 -13.47 12.20 3.02
CA ILE A 182 -12.92 13.41 3.65
C ILE A 182 -13.53 14.68 3.04
N ARG A 183 -13.71 14.74 1.71
CA ARG A 183 -14.35 15.90 1.05
C ARG A 183 -15.82 16.05 1.46
N LYS A 184 -16.58 14.95 1.53
CA LYS A 184 -17.97 14.95 2.04
C LYS A 184 -18.03 15.42 3.49
N LEU A 185 -17.15 14.91 4.35
CA LEU A 185 -17.04 15.34 5.74
C LEU A 185 -16.69 16.83 5.86
N LYS A 186 -15.74 17.32 5.05
CA LYS A 186 -15.39 18.76 5.02
C LYS A 186 -16.56 19.63 4.54
N ALA A 187 -17.30 19.18 3.53
CA ALA A 187 -18.49 19.90 3.05
C ALA A 187 -19.60 19.93 4.11
N ASN A 188 -19.86 18.81 4.78
CA ASN A 188 -20.83 18.73 5.87
C ASN A 188 -20.41 19.59 7.07
N LEU A 189 -19.12 19.59 7.41
CA LEU A 189 -18.57 20.46 8.45
C LEU A 189 -18.73 21.94 8.07
N ALA A 190 -18.48 22.34 6.81
CA ALA A 190 -18.67 23.71 6.36
C ALA A 190 -20.16 24.14 6.43
N ASN A 191 -21.09 23.24 6.10
CA ASN A 191 -22.53 23.50 6.22
C ASN A 191 -23.00 23.62 7.68
N MET A 192 -22.34 22.96 8.63
CA MET A 192 -22.64 23.09 10.07
C MET A 192 -22.05 24.35 10.71
N LEU A 193 -21.04 24.97 10.08
CA LEU A 193 -20.37 26.18 10.55
C LEU A 193 -20.91 27.47 9.90
N SER A 194 -21.84 27.36 8.95
CA SER A 194 -22.54 28.49 8.30
C SER A 194 -23.87 28.76 8.98
#